data_AF-A0A3N5FRY2-F1
#
_entry.id   AF-A0A3N5FRY2-F1
#
_cell.length_a   1.000
_cell.length_b   1.000
_cell.length_c   1.000
_cell.angle_alpha   90.00
_cell.angle_beta   90.00
_cell.angle_gamma   90.00
#
_symmetry.space_group_name_H-M   'P 1'
#
loop_
_entity.id
_entity.type
_entity.pdbx_description
1 polymer ?
#
loop_
_entity_poly.entity_id
_entity_poly.type
_entity_poly.pdbx_seq_one_letter_code
_entity_poly.pdbx_strand_id
1 'polypeptide(L)'
;MEFNPCRFCRTEIPLGLEPCPHCGQAGPPPNVKAAEGERVALDRCYRAALRDAESRGCAPVVQSFEAAVQGSAAVLGRPLLALDQLACSGRPLYAAYDQRLHGGAHAPPGKSWDRWRRLANAELSPLSERRIRLAVLSLDGIGVRNHGNCFLVFREDVIASEAAVFDEDSPERKRDRRREPAVCQRAAWRDRARLCAAHRAASIDADTTPADFPGLLL
;
A
#
# COMPACT_ATOMS: atom_id res chain seq x y z
N MET A 1 -5.98 19.31 -16.69
CA MET A 1 -4.66 19.09 -16.08
C MET A 1 -4.82 19.41 -14.62
N GLU A 2 -4.49 18.47 -13.76
CA GLU A 2 -4.80 18.52 -12.33
C GLU A 2 -3.60 19.16 -11.60
N PHE A 3 -3.82 20.07 -10.65
CA PHE A 3 -2.76 20.85 -9.97
C PHE A 3 -2.82 20.64 -8.44
N ASN A 4 -1.69 20.82 -7.75
CA ASN A 4 -1.62 20.73 -6.29
C ASN A 4 -0.63 21.78 -5.73
N PRO A 5 -0.94 22.47 -4.62
CA PRO A 5 0.02 23.37 -3.98
C PRO A 5 1.24 22.61 -3.46
N CYS A 6 2.44 23.16 -3.72
CA CYS A 6 3.68 22.68 -3.11
C CYS A 6 3.61 22.82 -1.58
N ARG A 7 3.98 21.77 -0.84
CA ARG A 7 3.98 21.80 0.64
C ARG A 7 4.95 22.83 1.25
N PHE A 8 5.91 23.32 0.48
CA PHE A 8 6.93 24.26 0.93
C PHE A 8 6.66 25.71 0.50
N CYS A 9 6.43 25.95 -0.79
CA CYS A 9 6.24 27.31 -1.32
C CYS A 9 4.80 27.64 -1.73
N ARG A 10 3.87 26.69 -1.59
CA ARG A 10 2.44 26.81 -1.92
C ARG A 10 2.09 27.11 -3.38
N THR A 11 3.07 27.27 -4.26
CA THR A 11 2.86 27.39 -5.71
C THR A 11 2.09 26.18 -6.23
N GLU A 12 1.07 26.41 -7.05
CA GLU A 12 0.34 25.34 -7.74
C GLU A 12 1.26 24.71 -8.79
N ILE A 13 1.46 23.40 -8.66
CA ILE A 13 2.29 22.62 -9.58
C ILE A 13 1.43 21.52 -10.23
N PRO A 14 1.63 21.22 -11.52
CA PRO A 14 0.99 20.09 -12.18
C PRO A 14 1.21 18.77 -11.42
N LEU A 15 0.15 17.98 -11.27
CA LEU A 15 0.22 16.63 -10.72
C LEU A 15 1.12 15.76 -11.63
N GLY A 16 2.18 15.20 -11.03
CA GLY A 16 3.19 14.41 -11.73
C GLY A 16 4.56 15.08 -11.86
N LEU A 17 4.71 16.37 -11.54
CA LEU A 17 6.04 16.98 -11.39
C LEU A 17 6.70 16.54 -10.09
N GLU A 18 7.93 16.03 -10.21
CA GLU A 18 8.72 15.52 -9.07
C GLU A 18 9.29 16.65 -8.21
N PRO A 19 10.14 17.57 -8.72
CA PRO A 19 10.44 18.79 -8.02
C PRO A 19 9.41 19.87 -8.37
N CYS A 20 9.07 20.67 -7.37
CA CYS A 20 8.40 21.95 -7.60
C CYS A 20 9.32 22.83 -8.47
N PRO A 21 8.88 23.31 -9.64
CA PRO A 21 9.71 24.15 -10.51
C PRO A 21 10.04 25.51 -9.89
N HIS A 22 9.32 25.91 -8.83
CA HIS A 22 9.56 27.18 -8.12
C HIS A 22 10.63 27.05 -7.03
N CYS A 23 10.54 26.05 -6.16
CA CYS A 23 11.44 25.93 -5.00
C CYS A 23 12.39 24.73 -5.04
N GLY A 24 12.31 23.89 -6.08
CA GLY A 24 13.14 22.69 -6.26
C GLY A 24 12.81 21.54 -5.29
N GLN A 25 11.93 21.76 -4.30
CA GLN A 25 11.58 20.75 -3.31
C GLN A 25 10.66 19.67 -3.90
N ALA A 26 10.75 18.46 -3.37
CA ALA A 26 9.88 17.36 -3.77
C ALA A 26 8.41 17.72 -3.61
N GLY A 27 7.64 17.53 -4.69
CA GLY A 27 6.19 17.61 -4.70
C GLY A 27 5.57 16.47 -3.88
N PRO A 28 4.28 16.61 -3.51
CA PRO A 28 3.56 15.55 -2.81
C PRO A 28 3.47 14.29 -3.67
N PRO A 29 3.71 13.09 -3.11
CA PRO A 29 3.67 11.84 -3.87
C PRO A 29 2.29 11.61 -4.51
N PRO A 30 2.21 11.29 -5.82
CA PRO A 30 0.93 11.13 -6.52
C PRO A 30 0.00 10.07 -5.90
N ASN A 31 0.57 8.97 -5.39
CA ASN A 31 -0.16 7.92 -4.70
C ASN A 31 -0.83 8.41 -3.40
N VAL A 32 -0.13 9.24 -2.62
CA VAL A 32 -0.67 9.85 -1.40
C VAL A 32 -1.82 10.79 -1.75
N LYS A 33 -1.66 11.61 -2.80
CA LYS A 33 -2.72 12.52 -3.24
C LYS A 33 -3.97 11.78 -3.72
N ALA A 34 -3.79 10.72 -4.51
CA ALA A 34 -4.88 9.87 -4.94
C ALA A 34 -5.64 9.30 -3.72
N ALA A 35 -4.90 8.89 -2.67
CA ALA A 35 -5.52 8.38 -1.46
C ALA A 35 -6.24 9.45 -0.62
N GLU A 36 -5.73 10.68 -0.59
CA GLU A 36 -6.43 11.80 0.03
C GLU A 36 -7.75 12.13 -0.69
N GLY A 37 -7.80 11.95 -2.01
CA GLY A 37 -9.02 12.11 -2.81
C GLY A 37 -10.12 11.11 -2.44
N GLU A 38 -9.77 9.92 -1.96
CA GLU A 38 -10.72 8.87 -1.55
C GLU A 38 -11.17 8.99 -0.08
N ARG A 39 -10.70 9.98 0.68
CA ARG A 39 -10.96 10.07 2.14
C ARG A 39 -12.45 10.06 2.52
N VAL A 40 -13.31 10.72 1.73
CA VAL A 40 -14.77 10.73 1.97
C VAL A 40 -15.39 9.36 1.69
N ALA A 41 -14.92 8.68 0.65
CA ALA A 41 -15.35 7.32 0.34
C ALA A 41 -14.92 6.34 1.45
N LEU A 42 -13.68 6.47 1.92
CA LEU A 42 -13.14 5.69 3.05
C LEU A 42 -13.98 5.88 4.32
N ASP A 43 -14.27 7.11 4.72
CA ASP A 43 -15.10 7.40 5.90
C ASP A 43 -16.49 6.76 5.80
N ARG A 44 -17.10 6.77 4.61
CA ARG A 44 -18.39 6.10 4.37
C ARG A 44 -18.28 4.58 4.54
N CYS A 45 -17.29 3.96 3.91
CA CYS A 45 -17.06 2.51 4.03
C CYS A 45 -16.78 2.08 5.47
N TYR A 46 -15.89 2.81 6.14
CA TYR A 46 -15.52 2.55 7.53
C TYR A 46 -16.73 2.62 8.46
N ARG A 47 -17.57 3.66 8.35
CA ARG A 47 -18.81 3.77 9.13
C ARG A 47 -19.81 2.65 8.81
N ALA A 48 -19.89 2.20 7.56
CA ALA A 48 -20.74 1.08 7.17
C ALA A 48 -20.25 -0.23 7.80
N ALA A 49 -18.95 -0.49 7.75
CA ALA A 49 -18.31 -1.66 8.36
C ALA A 49 -18.49 -1.70 9.88
N LEU A 50 -18.38 -0.56 10.57
CA LEU A 50 -18.65 -0.48 12.01
C LEU A 50 -20.10 -0.80 12.35
N ARG A 51 -21.07 -0.24 11.61
CA ARG A 51 -22.50 -0.56 11.82
C ARG A 51 -22.80 -2.03 11.56
N ASP A 52 -22.19 -2.62 10.54
CA ASP A 52 -22.31 -4.05 10.27
C ASP A 52 -21.76 -4.88 11.44
N ALA A 53 -20.55 -4.55 11.91
CA ALA A 53 -19.92 -5.21 13.05
C ALA A 53 -20.74 -5.09 14.34
N GLU A 54 -21.35 -3.92 14.58
CA GLU A 54 -22.30 -3.71 15.67
C GLU A 54 -23.51 -4.64 15.54
N SER A 55 -24.09 -4.76 14.35
CA SER A 55 -25.26 -5.62 14.13
C SER A 55 -24.94 -7.11 14.30
N ARG A 56 -23.69 -7.52 14.06
CA ARG A 56 -23.17 -8.87 14.30
C ARG A 56 -22.62 -9.09 15.71
N GLY A 57 -22.63 -8.07 16.58
CA GLY A 57 -22.10 -8.17 17.95
C GLY A 57 -20.57 -8.30 18.05
N CYS A 58 -19.83 -8.05 16.97
CA CYS A 58 -18.37 -8.18 16.92
C CYS A 58 -17.64 -6.82 16.90
N ALA A 59 -18.34 -5.71 17.14
CA ALA A 59 -17.75 -4.36 17.17
C ALA A 59 -16.51 -4.23 18.08
N PRO A 60 -16.47 -4.79 19.31
CA PRO A 60 -15.27 -4.72 20.15
C PRO A 60 -14.05 -5.41 19.52
N VAL A 61 -14.27 -6.52 18.80
CA VAL A 61 -13.21 -7.27 18.13
C VAL A 61 -12.69 -6.48 16.92
N VAL A 62 -13.58 -5.88 16.13
CA VAL A 62 -13.20 -5.01 15.01
C VAL A 62 -12.42 -3.78 15.48
N GLN A 63 -12.81 -3.17 16.60
CA GLN A 63 -12.07 -2.06 17.22
C GLN A 63 -10.70 -2.51 17.74
N SER A 64 -10.60 -3.71 18.32
CA SER A 64 -9.33 -4.29 18.75
C SER A 64 -8.40 -4.55 17.56
N PHE A 65 -8.94 -5.07 16.45
CA PHE A 65 -8.23 -5.24 15.20
C PHE A 65 -7.75 -3.88 14.65
N GLU A 66 -8.62 -2.87 14.57
CA GLU A 66 -8.23 -1.53 14.14
C GLU A 66 -7.08 -0.97 14.98
N ALA A 67 -7.17 -1.09 16.32
CA ALA A 67 -6.12 -0.64 17.23
C ALA A 67 -4.80 -1.38 16.99
N ALA A 68 -4.84 -2.70 16.75
CA ALA A 68 -3.65 -3.47 16.42
C ALA A 68 -3.03 -2.99 15.10
N VAL A 69 -3.85 -2.75 14.06
CA VAL A 69 -3.39 -2.27 12.74
C VAL A 69 -2.74 -0.89 12.82
N GLN A 70 -3.05 -0.05 13.81
CA GLN A 70 -2.29 1.19 14.04
C GLN A 70 -0.80 0.91 14.33
N GLY A 71 -0.46 -0.23 14.95
CA GLY A 71 0.92 -0.66 15.18
C GLY A 71 1.58 -1.39 13.99
N SER A 72 0.87 -1.55 12.87
CA SER A 72 1.40 -2.28 11.70
C SER A 72 2.51 -1.52 10.98
N ALA A 73 3.37 -2.29 10.29
CA ALA A 73 4.49 -1.77 9.52
C ALA A 73 4.41 -2.21 8.05
N ALA A 74 5.05 -1.44 7.17
CA ALA A 74 5.27 -1.88 5.81
C ALA A 74 6.45 -2.86 5.77
N VAL A 75 6.23 -4.02 5.16
CA VAL A 75 7.18 -5.13 5.12
C VAL A 75 7.42 -5.58 3.70
N LEU A 76 8.69 -5.78 3.35
CA LEU A 76 9.13 -6.26 2.05
C LEU A 76 9.86 -7.59 2.19
N GLY A 77 9.28 -8.65 1.61
CA GLY A 77 9.96 -9.94 1.47
C GLY A 77 10.98 -9.94 0.33
N ARG A 78 12.19 -10.43 0.59
CA ARG A 78 13.26 -10.63 -0.42
C ARG A 78 14.08 -11.88 -0.16
N PRO A 79 14.65 -12.52 -1.21
CA PRO A 79 15.62 -13.60 -1.03
C PRO A 79 16.84 -13.10 -0.26
N LEU A 80 17.43 -13.97 0.57
CA LEU A 80 18.63 -13.64 1.37
C LEU A 80 19.74 -12.97 0.56
N LEU A 81 20.04 -13.48 -0.65
CA LEU A 81 21.08 -12.91 -1.51
C LEU A 81 20.82 -11.44 -1.88
N ALA A 82 19.57 -11.05 -2.06
CA ALA A 82 19.24 -9.66 -2.34
C ALA A 82 19.44 -8.76 -1.11
N LEU A 83 19.23 -9.29 0.11
CA LEU A 83 19.50 -8.56 1.34
C LEU A 83 20.99 -8.43 1.62
N ASP A 84 21.75 -9.50 1.38
CA ASP A 84 23.22 -9.50 1.51
C ASP A 84 23.84 -8.40 0.63
N GLN A 85 23.40 -8.30 -0.63
CA GLN A 85 23.82 -7.21 -1.53
C GLN A 85 23.46 -5.82 -1.01
N LEU A 86 22.29 -5.66 -0.39
CA LEU A 86 21.86 -4.39 0.18
C LEU A 86 22.64 -4.04 1.46
N ALA A 87 23.04 -5.03 2.26
CA ALA A 87 23.73 -4.84 3.52
C ALA A 87 25.24 -4.62 3.34
N CYS A 88 25.86 -5.33 2.40
CA CYS A 88 27.31 -5.39 2.26
C CYS A 88 27.89 -4.47 1.17
N SER A 89 27.07 -3.90 0.28
CA SER A 89 27.57 -2.96 -0.71
C SER A 89 27.73 -1.55 -0.11
N GLY A 90 28.78 -0.81 -0.50
CA GLY A 90 29.00 0.56 -0.02
C GLY A 90 28.04 1.60 -0.63
N ARG A 91 27.23 1.22 -1.63
CA ARG A 91 26.25 2.08 -2.33
C ARG A 91 25.03 1.26 -2.79
N PRO A 92 24.29 0.63 -1.88
CA PRO A 92 23.16 -0.22 -2.24
C PRO A 92 22.03 0.64 -2.78
N LEU A 93 21.54 0.32 -3.98
CA LEU A 93 20.34 0.92 -4.55
C LEU A 93 19.25 -0.13 -4.67
N TYR A 94 18.15 0.08 -3.96
CA TYR A 94 16.98 -0.77 -4.06
C TYR A 94 16.06 -0.29 -5.18
N ALA A 95 16.17 -0.94 -6.34
CA ALA A 95 15.38 -0.65 -7.53
C ALA A 95 13.96 -1.23 -7.44
N ALA A 96 12.97 -0.49 -7.96
CA ALA A 96 11.60 -0.97 -8.11
C ALA A 96 11.51 -2.13 -9.12
N TYR A 97 10.41 -2.89 -9.10
CA TYR A 97 10.24 -4.06 -9.98
C TYR A 97 10.46 -3.71 -11.46
N ASP A 98 9.82 -2.66 -11.95
CA ASP A 98 9.93 -2.26 -13.34
C ASP A 98 11.34 -1.78 -13.70
N GLN A 99 12.05 -1.13 -12.78
CA GLN A 99 13.45 -0.75 -12.99
C GLN A 99 14.35 -1.99 -13.14
N ARG A 100 14.12 -3.02 -12.32
CA ARG A 100 14.88 -4.28 -12.37
C ARG A 100 14.58 -5.07 -13.65
N LEU A 101 13.32 -5.07 -14.09
CA LEU A 101 12.90 -5.71 -15.33
C LEU A 101 13.48 -5.01 -16.56
N HIS A 102 13.34 -3.69 -16.67
CA HIS A 102 13.86 -2.93 -17.82
C HIS A 102 15.39 -2.84 -17.83
N GLY A 103 16.03 -2.88 -16.66
CA GLY A 103 17.49 -2.93 -16.52
C GLY A 103 18.10 -4.31 -16.75
N GLY A 104 17.31 -5.33 -17.09
CA GLY A 104 17.80 -6.69 -17.32
C GLY A 104 18.26 -7.45 -16.07
N ALA A 105 18.05 -6.89 -14.88
CA ALA A 105 18.41 -7.51 -13.60
C ALA A 105 17.42 -8.62 -13.17
N HIS A 106 16.28 -8.74 -13.84
CA HIS A 106 15.30 -9.79 -13.64
C HIS A 106 14.68 -10.25 -14.95
N ALA A 107 14.51 -11.57 -15.09
CA ALA A 107 13.70 -12.14 -16.14
C ALA A 107 12.20 -12.06 -15.76
N PRO A 108 11.31 -11.72 -16.71
CA PRO A 108 9.87 -11.76 -16.48
C PRO A 108 9.43 -13.19 -16.12
N PRO A 109 8.70 -13.43 -15.01
CA PRO A 109 8.26 -14.77 -14.61
C PRO A 109 7.22 -15.37 -15.56
N GLY A 110 6.68 -14.58 -16.51
CA GLY A 110 5.82 -15.04 -17.59
C GLY A 110 4.91 -13.94 -18.15
N LYS A 111 4.48 -14.07 -19.41
CA LYS A 111 3.71 -13.04 -20.13
C LYS A 111 2.38 -12.65 -19.44
N SER A 112 1.76 -13.57 -18.71
CA SER A 112 0.47 -13.33 -18.04
C SER A 112 0.63 -12.51 -16.76
N TRP A 113 1.54 -12.90 -15.86
CA TRP A 113 1.75 -12.23 -14.58
C TRP A 113 2.25 -10.79 -14.74
N ASP A 114 3.25 -10.57 -15.60
CA ASP A 114 3.78 -9.22 -15.85
C ASP A 114 2.73 -8.28 -16.45
N ARG A 115 1.87 -8.81 -17.33
CA ARG A 115 0.77 -8.04 -17.89
C ARG A 115 -0.19 -7.60 -16.80
N TRP A 116 -0.60 -8.49 -15.91
CA TRP A 116 -1.52 -8.17 -14.83
C TRP A 116 -0.92 -7.21 -13.82
N ARG A 117 0.34 -7.41 -13.43
CA ARG A 117 1.07 -6.51 -12.54
C ARG A 117 1.19 -5.10 -13.11
N ARG A 118 1.52 -4.95 -14.40
CA ARG A 118 1.58 -3.64 -15.06
C ARG A 118 0.21 -2.95 -15.09
N LEU A 119 -0.83 -3.69 -15.50
CA LEU A 119 -2.19 -3.17 -15.47
C LEU A 119 -2.58 -2.73 -14.05
N ALA A 120 -2.25 -3.53 -13.05
CA ALA A 120 -2.48 -3.24 -11.64
C ALA A 120 -1.78 -1.96 -11.18
N ASN A 121 -0.47 -1.86 -11.41
CA ASN A 121 0.31 -0.68 -11.07
C ASN A 121 -0.19 0.60 -11.77
N ALA A 122 -0.58 0.50 -13.05
CA ALA A 122 -1.09 1.65 -13.81
C ALA A 122 -2.38 2.24 -13.25
N GLU A 123 -3.26 1.39 -12.72
CA GLU A 123 -4.52 1.84 -12.11
C GLU A 123 -4.33 2.29 -10.66
N LEU A 124 -3.48 1.60 -9.90
CA LEU A 124 -3.23 1.96 -8.51
C LEU A 124 -2.36 3.20 -8.38
N SER A 125 -1.44 3.42 -9.30
CA SER A 125 -0.47 4.52 -9.23
C SER A 125 -0.20 5.11 -10.61
N PRO A 126 -1.24 5.69 -11.23
CA PRO A 126 -1.07 6.43 -12.46
C PRO A 126 0.02 7.49 -12.25
N LEU A 127 0.91 7.64 -13.24
CA LEU A 127 2.06 8.56 -13.24
C LEU A 127 3.29 8.13 -12.40
N SER A 128 3.18 7.09 -11.56
CA SER A 128 4.29 6.61 -10.70
C SER A 128 4.67 5.13 -10.89
N GLU A 129 4.10 4.47 -11.89
CA GLU A 129 4.20 3.02 -12.15
C GLU A 129 5.65 2.50 -12.08
N ARG A 130 6.59 3.18 -12.73
CA ARG A 130 7.98 2.72 -12.84
C ARG A 130 8.79 2.86 -11.55
N ARG A 131 8.27 3.56 -10.54
CA ARG A 131 8.99 3.93 -9.32
C ARG A 131 8.33 3.44 -8.04
N ILE A 132 7.13 2.86 -8.15
CA ILE A 132 6.44 2.36 -6.98
C ILE A 132 7.13 1.12 -6.40
N ARG A 133 7.29 1.12 -5.09
CA ARG A 133 7.73 -0.04 -4.31
C ARG A 133 6.51 -0.54 -3.57
N LEU A 134 6.15 -1.78 -3.84
CA LEU A 134 5.08 -2.46 -3.12
C LEU A 134 5.67 -3.18 -1.92
N ALA A 135 5.06 -2.97 -0.77
CA ALA A 135 5.29 -3.65 0.49
C ALA A 135 3.93 -4.08 1.03
N VAL A 136 3.92 -5.09 1.89
CA VAL A 136 2.68 -5.53 2.55
C VAL A 136 2.57 -4.87 3.91
N LEU A 137 1.34 -4.66 4.36
CA LEU A 137 1.08 -4.21 5.71
C LEU A 137 1.08 -5.43 6.64
N SER A 138 1.88 -5.40 7.70
CA SER A 138 2.05 -6.55 8.60
C SER A 138 2.11 -6.12 10.06
N LEU A 139 1.57 -6.97 10.93
CA LEU A 139 1.58 -6.81 12.39
C LEU A 139 2.76 -7.50 13.06
N ASP A 140 3.30 -8.54 12.43
CA ASP A 140 4.32 -9.44 12.99
C ASP A 140 5.69 -9.27 12.30
N GLY A 141 5.80 -8.33 11.37
CA GLY A 141 7.02 -8.11 10.59
C GLY A 141 7.24 -9.15 9.50
N ILE A 142 6.29 -10.06 9.27
CA ILE A 142 6.36 -11.11 8.24
C ILE A 142 5.64 -10.62 6.99
N GLY A 143 6.31 -10.77 5.84
CA GLY A 143 5.74 -10.43 4.54
C GLY A 143 5.30 -11.67 3.74
N VAL A 144 4.89 -11.44 2.49
CA VAL A 144 4.50 -12.51 1.56
C VAL A 144 5.71 -13.38 1.22
N ARG A 145 5.68 -14.65 1.63
CA ARG A 145 6.78 -15.62 1.47
C ARG A 145 7.15 -15.90 0.02
N ASN A 146 6.20 -15.76 -0.91
CA ASN A 146 6.47 -15.90 -2.35
C ASN A 146 7.46 -14.85 -2.88
N HIS A 147 7.66 -13.74 -2.15
CA HIS A 147 8.63 -12.70 -2.50
C HIS A 147 10.02 -12.92 -1.89
N GLY A 148 10.17 -13.90 -0.99
CA GLY A 148 11.44 -14.23 -0.35
C GLY A 148 11.27 -14.69 1.10
N ASN A 149 12.37 -15.22 1.65
CA ASN A 149 12.44 -15.77 3.00
C ASN A 149 13.00 -14.80 4.06
N CYS A 150 13.39 -13.60 3.65
CA CYS A 150 13.85 -12.55 4.56
C CYS A 150 12.99 -11.31 4.41
N PHE A 151 12.77 -10.58 5.50
CA PHE A 151 11.83 -9.47 5.56
C PHE A 151 12.52 -8.18 6.00
N LEU A 152 12.31 -7.12 5.22
CA LEU A 152 12.72 -5.76 5.57
C LEU A 152 11.51 -5.00 6.09
N VAL A 153 11.60 -4.49 7.32
CA VAL A 153 10.61 -3.60 7.91
C VAL A 153 11.02 -2.16 7.61
N PHE A 154 10.15 -1.41 6.96
CA PHE A 154 10.42 0.00 6.67
C PHE A 154 10.25 0.85 7.94
N ARG A 155 11.08 1.88 8.05
CA ARG A 155 10.93 2.89 9.10
C ARG A 155 9.68 3.73 8.88
N GLU A 156 8.82 3.80 9.91
CA GLU A 156 7.55 4.52 9.83
C GLU A 156 7.74 6.02 9.55
N ASP A 157 8.73 6.66 10.17
CA ASP A 157 9.01 8.09 10.02
C ASP A 157 9.37 8.48 8.57
N VAL A 158 9.88 7.54 7.78
CA VAL A 158 10.21 7.74 6.37
C VAL A 158 9.01 7.49 5.47
N ILE A 159 8.20 6.46 5.73
CA ILE A 159 7.12 6.06 4.82
C ILE A 159 5.81 6.82 5.06
N ALA A 160 5.59 7.38 6.26
CA ALA A 160 4.30 7.95 6.62
C ALA A 160 3.83 9.10 5.72
N SER A 161 4.76 9.89 5.17
CA SER A 161 4.43 10.96 4.21
C SER A 161 4.46 10.52 2.74
N GLU A 162 4.97 9.32 2.46
CA GLU A 162 5.29 8.87 1.10
C GLU A 162 4.41 7.70 0.63
N ALA A 163 3.77 7.00 1.55
CA ALA A 163 3.02 5.79 1.29
C ALA A 163 1.51 6.00 1.26
N ALA A 164 0.87 5.25 0.37
CA ALA A 164 -0.57 4.98 0.40
C ALA A 164 -0.76 3.48 0.60
N VAL A 165 -1.79 3.11 1.34
CA VAL A 165 -2.17 1.72 1.62
C VAL A 165 -3.33 1.34 0.72
N PHE A 166 -3.36 0.08 0.28
CA PHE A 166 -4.37 -0.49 -0.60
C PHE A 166 -4.90 -1.79 0.01
N ASP A 167 -6.15 -2.11 -0.27
CA ASP A 167 -6.88 -3.21 0.38
C ASP A 167 -6.52 -4.65 -0.12
N GLU A 168 -6.03 -4.80 -1.35
CA GLU A 168 -5.70 -6.13 -1.91
C GLU A 168 -4.41 -6.13 -2.74
N ASP A 169 -3.82 -7.33 -2.91
CA ASP A 169 -2.74 -7.55 -3.88
C ASP A 169 -3.28 -7.27 -5.29
N SER A 170 -2.81 -6.14 -5.80
CA SER A 170 -3.20 -5.48 -7.03
C SER A 170 -3.44 -6.37 -8.28
N PRO A 171 -2.74 -7.51 -8.50
CA PRO A 171 -2.95 -8.35 -9.68
C PRO A 171 -4.13 -9.33 -9.55
N GLU A 172 -4.46 -9.80 -8.35
CA GLU A 172 -5.39 -10.90 -8.11
C GLU A 172 -6.85 -10.45 -8.29
N ARG A 173 -7.15 -9.26 -7.77
CA ARG A 173 -8.41 -8.55 -7.98
C ARG A 173 -8.76 -8.36 -9.45
N LYS A 174 -7.75 -8.18 -10.33
CA LYS A 174 -7.96 -7.94 -11.78
C LYS A 174 -8.17 -9.20 -12.60
N ARG A 175 -7.96 -10.38 -12.02
CA ARG A 175 -8.32 -11.63 -12.67
C ARG A 175 -9.84 -11.73 -12.87
N ASP A 176 -10.62 -11.05 -12.01
CA ASP A 176 -12.07 -10.95 -12.11
C ASP A 176 -12.52 -9.61 -12.71
N ARG A 177 -12.69 -9.57 -14.04
CA ARG A 177 -13.15 -8.38 -14.78
C ARG A 177 -14.61 -7.98 -14.49
N ARG A 178 -15.34 -8.75 -13.68
CA ARG A 178 -16.76 -8.48 -13.35
C ARG A 178 -16.93 -7.64 -12.08
N ARG A 179 -15.87 -7.39 -11.32
CA ARG A 179 -15.94 -6.55 -10.13
C ARG A 179 -16.02 -5.08 -10.54
N GLU A 180 -17.06 -4.39 -10.07
CA GLU A 180 -17.16 -2.94 -10.17
C GLU A 180 -15.93 -2.26 -9.52
N PRO A 181 -15.57 -1.03 -9.93
CA PRO A 181 -14.56 -0.26 -9.22
C PRO A 181 -14.95 -0.21 -7.74
N ALA A 182 -14.14 -0.80 -6.87
CA ALA A 182 -14.48 -0.76 -5.46
C ALA A 182 -14.38 0.69 -5.01
N VAL A 183 -15.34 1.12 -4.22
CA VAL A 183 -15.24 2.35 -3.45
C VAL A 183 -14.18 2.11 -2.36
N CYS A 184 -13.52 3.17 -1.87
CA CYS A 184 -12.55 3.12 -0.76
C CYS A 184 -11.42 2.09 -0.92
N GLN A 185 -10.72 2.09 -2.06
CA GLN A 185 -9.65 1.11 -2.32
C GLN A 185 -8.34 1.44 -1.65
N ARG A 186 -8.14 2.72 -1.31
CA ARG A 186 -6.87 3.24 -0.85
C ARG A 186 -7.04 4.25 0.27
N ALA A 187 -6.01 4.37 1.07
CA ALA A 187 -5.94 5.32 2.17
C ALA A 187 -4.52 5.88 2.30
N ALA A 188 -4.41 7.11 2.82
CA ALA A 188 -3.11 7.61 3.26
C ALA A 188 -2.57 6.73 4.39
N TRP A 189 -1.25 6.66 4.59
CA TRP A 189 -0.64 5.82 5.63
C TRP A 189 -1.26 6.01 7.03
N ARG A 190 -1.59 7.25 7.40
CA ARG A 190 -2.25 7.59 8.67
C ARG A 190 -3.65 6.98 8.84
N ASP A 191 -4.32 6.67 7.75
CA ASP A 191 -5.69 6.15 7.71
C ASP A 191 -5.72 4.63 7.47
N ARG A 192 -4.56 3.95 7.51
CA ARG A 192 -4.40 2.51 7.20
C ARG A 192 -5.33 1.61 8.01
N ALA A 193 -5.47 1.85 9.30
CA ALA A 193 -6.30 1.00 10.15
C ALA A 193 -7.78 1.11 9.81
N ARG A 194 -8.25 2.30 9.41
CA ARG A 194 -9.62 2.50 8.95
C ARG A 194 -9.88 1.75 7.65
N LEU A 195 -8.90 1.75 6.74
CA LEU A 195 -9.00 0.97 5.50
C LEU A 195 -9.09 -0.53 5.80
N CYS A 196 -8.18 -1.05 6.63
CA CYS A 196 -8.20 -2.46 7.01
C CYS A 196 -9.49 -2.84 7.75
N ALA A 197 -9.96 -2.01 8.68
CA ALA A 197 -11.23 -2.25 9.36
C ALA A 197 -12.41 -2.23 8.37
N ALA A 198 -12.44 -1.27 7.44
CA ALA A 198 -13.52 -1.18 6.45
C ALA A 198 -13.66 -2.45 5.60
N HIS A 199 -12.55 -3.09 5.23
CA HIS A 199 -12.55 -4.24 4.33
C HIS A 199 -12.52 -5.60 5.04
N ARG A 200 -11.90 -5.67 6.22
CA ARG A 200 -11.74 -6.94 6.96
C ARG A 200 -12.80 -7.14 8.03
N ALA A 201 -13.61 -6.13 8.38
CA ALA A 201 -14.68 -6.27 9.38
C ALA A 201 -15.61 -7.46 9.09
N ALA A 202 -15.98 -7.70 7.82
CA ALA A 202 -16.85 -8.81 7.43
C ALA A 202 -16.25 -10.21 7.68
N SER A 203 -14.92 -10.30 7.78
CA SER A 203 -14.19 -11.55 8.08
C SER A 203 -13.87 -11.72 9.58
N ILE A 204 -14.22 -10.73 10.41
CA ILE A 204 -14.02 -10.74 11.86
C ILE A 204 -15.35 -11.10 12.52
N ASP A 205 -15.33 -12.08 13.40
CA ASP A 205 -16.47 -12.47 14.25
C ASP A 205 -16.15 -12.28 15.74
N ALA A 206 -17.02 -12.79 16.61
CA ALA A 206 -16.86 -12.67 18.07
C ALA A 206 -15.73 -13.57 18.63
N ASP A 207 -15.36 -14.62 17.92
CA ASP A 207 -14.36 -15.61 18.35
C ASP A 207 -12.95 -15.28 17.81
N THR A 208 -12.87 -14.37 16.83
CA THR A 208 -11.61 -13.88 16.27
C THR A 208 -10.75 -13.25 17.35
N THR A 209 -9.52 -13.75 17.51
CA THR A 209 -8.60 -13.35 18.56
C THR A 209 -7.47 -12.46 18.01
N PRO A 210 -6.72 -11.75 18.88
CA PRO A 210 -5.54 -11.00 18.45
C PRO A 210 -4.47 -11.83 17.72
N ALA A 211 -4.42 -13.14 17.96
CA ALA A 211 -3.48 -14.04 17.27
C ALA A 211 -3.86 -14.25 15.80
N ASP A 212 -5.13 -14.04 15.43
CA ASP A 212 -5.64 -14.20 14.07
C ASP A 212 -5.42 -12.94 13.22
N PHE A 213 -5.22 -11.78 13.86
CA PHE A 213 -5.11 -10.49 13.18
C PHE A 213 -4.02 -10.41 12.11
N PRO A 214 -2.79 -10.96 12.29
CA PRO A 214 -1.79 -10.95 11.22
C PRO A 214 -2.27 -11.68 9.96
N GLY A 215 -3.02 -12.77 10.10
CA GLY A 215 -3.56 -13.54 8.98
C GLY A 215 -4.70 -12.82 8.24
N LEU A 216 -5.35 -11.84 8.87
CA LEU A 216 -6.39 -11.02 8.23
C LEU A 216 -5.83 -9.90 7.35
N LEU A 217 -4.54 -9.57 7.47
CA LEU A 217 -3.87 -8.51 6.69
C LEU A 217 -3.13 -8.99 5.44
N LEU A 218 -2.76 -10.28 5.39
CA LEU A 218 -1.86 -10.85 4.37
C LEU A 218 -2.60 -11.68 3.31
#